data_AF-A0A964NRT5-F1
#
_entry.id   AF-A0A964NRT5-F1
#
_cell.length_a   1.000
_cell.length_b   1.000
_cell.length_c   1.000
_cell.angle_alpha   90.00
_cell.angle_beta   90.00
_cell.angle_gamma   90.00
#
_symmetry.space_group_name_H-M   'P 1'
#
loop_
_entity.id
_entity.type
_entity.pdbx_description
1 polymer ?
#
loop_
_entity_poly.entity_id
_entity_poly.type
_entity_poly.pdbx_seq_one_letter_code
_entity_poly.pdbx_strand_id
1 'polypeptide(L)'
;MAKNIKVSARISRRLDEKLEKIAVLTGRPKESLINDALSGYAKYQSEFVKAVRQGMRDHKEGRVVAHEDVVAEFERRKQQRRRVPRAA
;
A
#
# COMPACT_ATOMS: atom_id res chain seq x y z
N MET A 1 19.01 -4.84 -19.01
CA MET A 1 18.24 -3.58 -19.00
C MET A 1 16.77 -3.91 -19.16
N ALA A 2 15.89 -3.46 -18.26
CA ALA A 2 14.46 -3.71 -18.40
C ALA A 2 13.90 -2.89 -19.57
N LYS A 3 13.04 -3.51 -20.38
CA LYS A 3 12.44 -2.87 -21.55
C LYS A 3 11.27 -1.98 -21.10
N ASN A 4 11.31 -0.69 -21.43
CA ASN A 4 10.19 0.21 -21.16
C ASN A 4 9.04 -0.10 -22.12
N ILE A 5 7.82 -0.16 -21.59
CA ILE A 5 6.58 -0.41 -22.35
C ILE A 5 5.73 0.85 -22.29
N LYS A 6 5.25 1.32 -23.44
CA LYS A 6 4.32 2.45 -23.51
C LYS A 6 2.91 1.97 -23.15
N VAL A 7 2.27 2.67 -22.22
CA VAL A 7 0.89 2.40 -21.80
C VAL A 7 0.05 3.63 -22.10
N SER A 8 -1.04 3.44 -22.85
CA SER A 8 -2.04 4.48 -23.10
C SER A 8 -3.21 4.25 -22.16
N ALA A 9 -3.50 5.20 -21.28
CA ALA A 9 -4.61 5.13 -20.34
C ALA A 9 -5.45 6.41 -20.40
N ARG A 10 -6.77 6.27 -20.27
CA ARG A 10 -7.66 7.41 -20.10
C ARG A 10 -7.67 7.79 -18.62
N ILE A 11 -7.29 9.03 -18.33
CA ILE A 11 -7.33 9.60 -16.99
C ILE A 11 -8.28 10.79 -16.96
N SER A 12 -8.85 11.08 -15.78
CA SER A 12 -9.66 12.29 -15.62
C SER A 12 -8.81 13.54 -15.72
N ARG A 13 -9.37 14.65 -16.24
CA ARG A 13 -8.70 15.94 -16.29
C ARG A 13 -8.17 16.39 -14.91
N ARG A 14 -8.96 16.15 -13.85
CA ARG A 14 -8.57 16.47 -12.47
C ARG A 14 -7.32 15.70 -12.01
N LEU A 15 -7.12 14.48 -12.48
CA LEU A 15 -5.93 13.68 -12.15
C LEU A 15 -4.71 14.21 -12.90
N ASP A 16 -4.86 14.50 -14.20
CA ASP A 16 -3.79 15.09 -15.01
C ASP A 16 -3.29 16.42 -14.40
N GLU A 17 -4.21 17.33 -14.06
CA GLU A 17 -3.87 18.62 -13.41
C GLU A 17 -3.12 18.44 -12.08
N LYS A 18 -3.47 17.41 -11.29
CA LYS A 18 -2.77 17.11 -10.03
C LYS A 18 -1.36 16.59 -10.29
N LEU A 19 -1.21 15.67 -11.25
CA LEU A 19 0.10 15.12 -11.62
C LEU A 19 1.02 16.20 -12.17
N GLU A 20 0.48 17.10 -13.00
CA GLU A 20 1.21 18.25 -13.54
C GLU A 20 1.72 19.18 -12.43
N LYS A 21 0.87 19.52 -11.46
CA LYS A 21 1.28 20.32 -10.28
C LYS A 21 2.40 19.66 -9.50
N ILE A 22 2.32 18.35 -9.26
CA ILE A 22 3.37 17.60 -8.55
C ILE A 22 4.66 17.60 -9.37
N ALA A 23 4.58 17.40 -10.69
CA ALA A 23 5.72 17.42 -11.59
C ALA A 23 6.47 18.76 -11.51
N VAL A 24 5.74 19.88 -11.62
CA VAL A 24 6.30 21.24 -11.51
C VAL A 24 6.95 21.47 -10.14
N LEU A 25 6.27 21.12 -9.05
CA LEU A 25 6.77 21.36 -7.69
C LEU A 25 8.00 20.50 -7.33
N THR A 26 8.10 19.31 -7.91
CA THR A 26 9.18 18.35 -7.58
C THR A 26 10.30 18.30 -8.62
N GLY A 27 10.13 18.98 -9.77
CA GLY A 27 11.04 18.90 -10.91
C GLY A 27 11.10 17.51 -11.56
N ARG A 28 10.11 16.64 -11.30
CA ARG A 28 10.07 15.27 -11.82
C ARG A 28 9.18 15.17 -13.06
N PRO A 29 9.55 14.36 -14.07
CA PRO A 29 8.70 14.17 -15.25
C PRO A 29 7.41 13.44 -14.87
N LYS A 30 6.31 13.84 -15.50
CA LYS A 30 4.97 13.29 -15.23
C LYS A 30 4.91 11.78 -15.45
N GLU A 31 5.60 11.28 -16.48
CA GLU A 31 5.69 9.86 -16.80
C GLU A 31 6.34 9.05 -15.65
N SER A 32 7.34 9.62 -14.97
CA SER A 32 7.97 8.99 -13.82
C SER A 32 7.00 8.92 -12.63
N LEU A 33 6.21 9.98 -12.39
CA LEU A 33 5.18 9.97 -11.35
C LEU A 33 4.10 8.92 -11.62
N ILE A 34 3.68 8.78 -12.88
CA ILE A 34 2.72 7.75 -13.30
C ILE A 34 3.30 6.35 -13.08
N ASN A 35 4.55 6.11 -13.49
CA ASN A 35 5.21 4.82 -13.30
C ASN A 35 5.32 4.44 -11.82
N ASP A 36 5.71 5.39 -10.97
CA ASP A 36 5.82 5.16 -9.52
C ASP A 36 4.46 4.84 -8.90
N ALA A 37 3.42 5.59 -9.28
CA ALA A 37 2.06 5.37 -8.79
C ALA A 37 1.54 3.99 -9.20
N LEU A 38 1.73 3.59 -10.47
CA LEU A 38 1.33 2.27 -10.96
C LEU A 38 2.13 1.15 -10.29
N SER A 39 3.44 1.34 -10.09
CA SER A 39 4.30 0.36 -9.42
C SER A 39 3.87 0.17 -7.96
N GLY A 40 3.61 1.25 -7.23
CA GLY A 40 3.11 1.22 -5.87
C GLY A 40 1.75 0.53 -5.77
N TYR A 41 0.83 0.89 -6.66
CA TYR A 41 -0.48 0.23 -6.74
C TYR A 41 -0.36 -1.27 -7.02
N ALA A 42 0.41 -1.66 -8.04
CA ALA A 42 0.57 -3.06 -8.42
C ALA A 42 1.21 -3.89 -7.29
N LYS A 43 2.23 -3.34 -6.62
CA LYS A 43 2.85 -4.00 -5.47
C LYS A 43 1.82 -4.23 -4.36
N TYR A 44 1.14 -3.17 -3.93
CA TYR A 44 0.13 -3.25 -2.86
C TYR A 44 -0.98 -4.23 -3.21
N GLN A 45 -1.54 -4.15 -4.42
CA GLN A 45 -2.61 -5.06 -4.85
C GLN A 45 -2.13 -6.52 -4.91
N SER A 46 -0.91 -6.77 -5.38
CA SER A 46 -0.35 -8.12 -5.40
C SER A 46 -0.21 -8.70 -3.98
N GLU A 47 0.34 -7.92 -3.06
CA GLU A 47 0.49 -8.32 -1.65
C GLU A 47 -0.87 -8.53 -0.99
N PHE A 48 -1.82 -7.61 -1.22
CA PHE A 48 -3.17 -7.70 -0.67
C PHE A 48 -3.91 -8.95 -1.16
N VAL A 49 -3.94 -9.20 -2.46
CA VAL A 49 -4.60 -10.40 -3.02
C VAL A 49 -3.95 -11.67 -2.50
N LYS A 50 -2.62 -11.70 -2.36
CA LYS A 50 -1.91 -12.85 -1.76
C LYS A 50 -2.32 -13.06 -0.31
N ALA A 51 -2.35 -12.00 0.50
CA ALA A 51 -2.73 -12.06 1.90
C ALA A 51 -4.18 -12.54 2.07
N VAL A 52 -5.12 -12.01 1.28
CA VAL A 52 -6.52 -12.45 1.31
C VAL A 52 -6.63 -13.94 0.96
N ARG A 53 -5.99 -14.37 -0.14
CA ARG A 53 -6.03 -15.79 -0.54
C ARG A 53 -5.41 -16.70 0.51
N GLN A 54 -4.35 -16.25 1.19
CA GLN A 54 -3.74 -16.99 2.28
C GLN A 54 -4.71 -17.09 3.48
N GLY A 55 -5.31 -15.98 3.92
CA GLY A 55 -6.28 -15.98 5.01
C GLY A 55 -7.50 -16.87 4.73
N MET A 56 -7.98 -16.90 3.48
CA MET A 56 -9.05 -17.83 3.08
C MET A 56 -8.65 -19.31 3.21
N ARG A 57 -7.40 -19.66 2.90
CA ARG A 57 -6.88 -21.03 3.10
C ARG A 57 -6.72 -21.33 4.59
N ASP A 58 -6.14 -20.42 5.35
CA ASP A 58 -5.93 -20.59 6.78
C ASP A 58 -7.26 -20.77 7.52
N HIS A 59 -8.28 -19.99 7.16
CA HIS A 59 -9.63 -20.16 7.68
C HIS A 59 -10.20 -21.55 7.34
N LYS A 60 -10.07 -22.01 6.08
CA LYS A 60 -10.55 -23.33 5.65
C LYS A 60 -9.84 -24.47 6.38
N GLU A 61 -8.56 -24.31 6.69
CA GLU A 61 -7.72 -25.30 7.38
C GLU A 61 -7.77 -25.15 8.91
N GLY A 62 -8.62 -24.27 9.44
CA GLY A 62 -8.78 -24.05 10.88
C GLY A 62 -7.61 -23.35 11.56
N ARG A 63 -6.66 -22.80 10.79
CA ARG A 63 -5.55 -21.96 11.28
C ARG A 63 -6.05 -20.55 11.59
N VAL A 64 -6.91 -20.45 12.60
CA VAL A 64 -7.46 -19.19 13.09
C VAL A 64 -7.01 -18.96 14.53
N VAL A 65 -7.01 -17.71 14.96
CA VAL A 65 -6.71 -17.31 16.34
C VAL A 65 -8.01 -16.87 17.00
N ALA A 66 -8.18 -17.16 18.29
CA ALA A 66 -9.36 -16.74 19.03
C ALA A 66 -9.42 -15.20 19.11
N HIS A 67 -10.64 -14.66 19.14
CA HIS A 67 -10.84 -13.21 19.20
C HIS A 67 -10.18 -12.57 20.44
N GLU A 68 -10.27 -13.25 21.58
CA GLU A 68 -9.72 -12.77 22.85
C GLU A 68 -8.20 -12.59 22.80
N ASP A 69 -7.49 -13.54 22.19
CA ASP A 69 -6.03 -13.48 22.00
C ASP A 69 -5.63 -12.30 21.10
N VAL A 70 -6.41 -12.05 20.05
CA VAL A 70 -6.19 -10.92 19.14
C VAL A 70 -6.35 -9.60 19.91
N VAL A 71 -7.45 -9.44 20.65
CA VAL A 71 -7.70 -8.23 21.45
C VAL A 71 -6.59 -7.99 22.49
N ALA A 72 -6.20 -9.04 23.21
CA ALA A 72 -5.13 -8.97 24.20
C ALA A 72 -3.79 -8.53 23.58
N GLU A 73 -3.46 -9.05 22.40
CA GLU A 73 -2.25 -8.64 21.69
C GLU A 73 -2.31 -7.17 21.24
N PHE A 74 -3.44 -6.72 20.72
CA PHE A 74 -3.63 -5.32 20.31
C PHE A 74 -3.47 -4.35 21.48
N GLU A 75 -4.09 -4.64 22.62
CA GLU A 75 -3.96 -3.82 23.82
C GLU A 75 -2.51 -3.80 24.34
N ARG A 76 -1.83 -4.96 24.32
CA ARG A 76 -0.39 -5.03 24.67
C ARG A 76 0.46 -4.12 23.77
N ARG A 77 0.25 -4.17 22.44
CA ARG A 77 0.99 -3.33 21.48
C ARG A 77 0.71 -1.84 21.67
N LYS A 78 -0.55 -1.47 21.97
CA LYS A 78 -0.95 -0.09 22.29
C LYS A 78 -0.25 0.43 23.55
N GLN A 79 -0.18 -0.37 24.60
CA GLN A 79 0.52 -0.01 25.84
C GLN A 79 2.02 0.15 25.64
N GLN A 80 2.65 -0.71 24.84
CA GLN A 80 4.07 -0.59 24.49
C GLN A 80 4.36 0.73 23.77
N ARG A 81 3.52 1.12 22.80
CA ARG A 81 3.64 2.41 22.10
C ARG A 81 3.45 3.62 23.01
N ARG A 82 2.64 3.52 24.06
CA ARG A 82 2.47 4.59 25.06
C ARG A 82 3.68 4.71 26.01
N ARG A 83 4.44 3.62 26.19
CA ARG A 83 5.61 3.59 27.09
C ARG A 83 6.89 4.10 26.45
N VAL A 84 6.98 4.17 25.12
CA VAL A 84 8.10 4.80 24.43
C VAL A 84 7.76 6.28 24.23
N PRO A 85 8.42 7.23 24.93
CA PRO A 85 8.21 8.63 24.63
C PRO A 85 8.66 8.86 23.19
N ARG A 86 7.81 9.50 22.39
CA ARG A 86 8.14 9.94 21.05
C ARG A 86 9.28 10.96 21.21
N ALA A 87 10.52 10.53 21.05
CA ALA A 87 11.68 11.42 21.04
C ALA A 87 11.40 12.50 19.99
N ALA A 88 11.34 13.74 20.47
CA ALA A 88 11.15 14.95 19.68
C ALA A 88 12.40 15.25 18.85
#